data_AF-A0A359LX52-F1
#
_entry.id   AF-A0A359LX52-F1
#
_cell.length_a   1.000
_cell.length_b   1.000
_cell.length_c   1.000
_cell.angle_alpha   90.00
_cell.angle_beta   90.00
_cell.angle_gamma   90.00
#
_symmetry.space_group_name_H-M   'P 1'
#
loop_
_entity.id
_entity.type
_entity.pdbx_description
1 polymer ?
#
loop_
_entity_poly.entity_id
_entity_poly.type
_entity_poly.pdbx_seq_one_letter_code
_entity_poly.pdbx_strand_id
1 'polypeptide(L)'
;ETAYFLDLRHRSEKPVAVVGALRNSSELGWDGPANLEAATRAVIDPEARGQGVFVVLNDTVHAASEATKTDTQALDTFQSPVFGPLALLEKDRICWRRRQTRRRTVRGETFEPRVDLFTMYAGFDPRLIDYAVASGARGLVIEGTGRG
;
A
#
# COMPACT_ATOMS: atom_id res chain seq x y z
N GLU A 1 -1.74 -4.07 0.99
CA GLU A 1 -3.22 -4.01 1.16
C GLU A 1 -3.67 -3.15 2.34
N THR A 2 -3.16 -3.39 3.56
CA THR A 2 -3.59 -2.65 4.77
C THR A 2 -3.57 -1.12 4.62
N ALA A 3 -2.50 -0.57 4.05
CA ALA A 3 -2.40 0.87 3.82
C ALA A 3 -3.55 1.39 2.95
N TYR A 4 -3.88 0.70 1.86
CA TYR A 4 -4.98 1.08 0.97
C TYR A 4 -6.34 0.97 1.65
N PHE A 5 -6.58 -0.09 2.43
CA PHE A 5 -7.79 -0.23 3.24
C PHE A 5 -7.95 0.93 4.22
N LEU A 6 -6.88 1.27 4.94
CA LEU A 6 -6.87 2.42 5.85
C LEU A 6 -7.18 3.71 5.09
N ASP A 7 -6.59 3.92 3.92
CA ASP A 7 -6.80 5.13 3.10
C ASP A 7 -8.26 5.30 2.69
N LEU A 8 -8.91 4.22 2.28
CA LEU A 8 -10.33 4.21 1.92
C LEU A 8 -11.23 4.57 3.12
N ARG A 9 -10.81 4.32 4.36
CA ARG A 9 -11.59 4.61 5.57
C ARG A 9 -11.15 5.91 6.27
N HIS A 10 -9.99 6.45 5.91
CA HIS A 10 -9.39 7.60 6.55
C HIS A 10 -10.06 8.91 6.12
N ARG A 11 -10.79 9.54 7.06
CA ARG A 11 -11.54 10.79 6.84
C ARG A 11 -10.93 12.01 7.53
N SER A 12 -9.86 11.83 8.29
CA SER A 12 -9.14 12.94 8.91
C SER A 12 -8.23 13.61 7.88
N GLU A 13 -7.75 14.80 8.21
CA GLU A 13 -6.63 15.44 7.51
C GLU A 13 -5.28 15.05 8.11
N LYS A 14 -5.29 14.46 9.31
CA LYS A 14 -4.06 14.00 9.98
C LYS A 14 -3.44 12.86 9.19
N PRO A 15 -2.20 12.99 8.69
CA PRO A 15 -1.57 11.93 7.92
C PRO A 15 -1.40 10.65 8.74
N VAL A 16 -1.37 9.51 8.05
CA VAL A 16 -1.05 8.20 8.64
C VAL A 16 0.04 7.56 7.80
N ALA A 17 1.10 7.08 8.42
CA ALA A 17 2.13 6.29 7.74
C ALA A 17 2.03 4.83 8.16
N VAL A 18 2.08 3.93 7.19
CA VAL A 18 2.39 2.52 7.37
C VAL A 18 3.87 2.33 7.05
N VAL A 19 4.57 1.69 7.97
CA VAL A 19 6.03 1.50 7.92
C VAL A 19 6.36 0.05 8.29
N GLY A 20 7.50 -0.43 7.81
CA GLY A 20 8.01 -1.75 8.15
C GLY A 20 9.54 -1.80 8.04
N ALA A 21 10.06 -3.01 8.09
CA ALA A 21 11.46 -3.32 7.84
C ALA A 21 11.52 -4.56 6.93
N LEU A 22 12.48 -4.57 6.01
CA LEU A 22 12.74 -5.73 5.15
C LEU A 22 13.67 -6.73 5.85
N ARG A 23 14.59 -6.23 6.67
CA ARG A 23 15.47 -7.05 7.49
C ARG A 23 14.90 -7.22 8.89
N ASN A 24 15.13 -8.37 9.49
CA ASN A 24 14.84 -8.63 10.89
C ASN A 24 15.73 -7.74 11.78
N SER A 25 15.25 -7.42 12.99
CA SER A 25 16.01 -6.65 13.98
C SER A 25 17.35 -7.28 14.40
N SER A 26 17.50 -8.59 14.21
CA SER A 26 18.72 -9.32 14.52
C SER A 26 19.75 -9.32 13.36
N GLU A 27 19.38 -8.82 12.18
CA GLU A 27 20.26 -8.80 11.00
C GLU A 27 21.14 -7.56 10.97
N LEU A 28 22.35 -7.71 10.42
CA LEU A 28 23.25 -6.58 10.21
C LEU A 28 22.66 -5.62 9.18
N GLY A 29 22.64 -4.33 9.52
CA GLY A 29 22.05 -3.30 8.67
C GLY A 29 20.53 -3.37 8.61
N TRP A 30 19.88 -3.81 9.69
CA TRP A 30 18.44 -3.69 9.91
C TRP A 30 17.93 -2.26 9.63
N ASP A 31 16.94 -2.17 8.74
CA ASP A 31 16.41 -0.92 8.18
C ASP A 31 15.25 -0.32 8.99
N GLY A 32 14.75 -1.02 10.02
CA GLY A 32 13.60 -0.58 10.80
C GLY A 32 13.74 0.79 11.49
N PRO A 33 14.86 1.13 12.16
CA PRO A 33 15.00 2.42 12.82
C PRO A 33 14.97 3.57 11.83
N ALA A 34 15.68 3.43 10.71
CA ALA A 34 15.72 4.43 9.64
C ALA A 34 14.33 4.61 9.02
N ASN A 35 13.63 3.51 8.71
CA ASN A 35 12.28 3.58 8.17
C ASN A 35 11.29 4.21 9.17
N LEU A 36 11.40 3.91 10.46
CA LEU A 36 10.53 4.49 11.50
C LEU A 36 10.77 5.99 11.68
N GLU A 37 12.04 6.42 11.67
CA GLU A 37 12.42 7.84 11.67
C GLU A 37 11.85 8.54 10.44
N ALA A 38 12.05 7.97 9.24
CA ALA A 38 11.54 8.48 7.98
C ALA A 38 10.02 8.64 8.00
N ALA A 39 9.29 7.61 8.45
CA ALA A 39 7.85 7.64 8.60
C ALA A 39 7.39 8.74 9.57
N THR A 40 8.09 8.89 10.69
CA THR A 40 7.81 9.93 11.69
C THR A 40 8.00 11.32 11.10
N ARG A 41 9.12 11.56 10.43
CA ARG A 41 9.41 12.82 9.72
C ARG A 41 8.34 13.13 8.68
N ALA A 42 7.90 12.11 7.93
CA ALA A 42 6.86 12.26 6.91
C ALA A 42 5.50 12.68 7.48
N VAL A 43 5.06 12.12 8.61
CA VAL A 43 3.74 12.45 9.17
C VAL A 43 3.70 13.78 9.92
N ILE A 44 4.84 14.30 10.40
CA ILE A 44 4.91 15.62 11.03
C ILE A 44 5.13 16.76 10.04
N ASP A 45 5.51 16.44 8.80
CA ASP A 45 5.70 17.45 7.76
C ASP A 45 4.36 18.11 7.38
N PRO A 46 4.27 19.46 7.37
CA PRO A 46 3.02 20.15 7.06
C PRO A 46 2.43 19.80 5.69
N GLU A 47 3.26 19.48 4.69
CA GLU A 47 2.79 19.13 3.36
C GLU A 47 2.11 17.76 3.28
N ALA A 48 2.31 16.90 4.29
CA ALA A 48 1.65 15.60 4.42
C ALA A 48 0.17 15.72 4.78
N ARG A 49 -0.24 16.86 5.36
CA ARG A 49 -1.63 17.08 5.78
C ARG A 49 -2.59 16.96 4.60
N GLY A 50 -3.68 16.22 4.82
CA GLY A 50 -4.73 16.00 3.83
C GLY A 50 -4.39 15.00 2.72
N GLN A 51 -3.16 14.46 2.68
CA GLN A 51 -2.75 13.51 1.65
C GLN A 51 -3.13 12.05 1.93
N GLY A 52 -3.72 11.77 3.10
CA GLY A 52 -4.27 10.46 3.45
C GLY A 52 -3.26 9.54 4.12
N VAL A 53 -3.25 8.28 3.68
CA VAL A 53 -2.36 7.24 4.21
C VAL A 53 -1.19 7.02 3.26
N PHE A 54 0.00 6.85 3.83
CA PHE A 54 1.24 6.58 3.11
C PHE A 54 1.81 5.21 3.44
N VAL A 55 2.63 4.70 2.52
CA VAL A 55 3.63 3.70 2.82
C VAL A 55 4.99 4.39 2.79
N VAL A 56 5.75 4.30 3.87
CA VAL A 56 7.08 4.95 3.97
C VAL A 56 8.13 3.90 4.28
N LEU A 57 9.00 3.61 3.32
CA LEU A 57 10.14 2.73 3.44
C LEU A 57 11.26 3.23 2.51
N ASN A 58 12.52 2.98 2.89
CA ASN A 58 13.69 3.31 2.07
C ASN A 58 13.68 4.78 1.59
N ASP A 59 13.51 5.70 2.54
CA ASP A 59 13.49 7.15 2.33
C ASP A 59 12.49 7.63 1.25
N THR A 60 11.43 6.87 1.00
CA THR A 60 10.45 7.17 -0.04
C THR A 60 9.03 7.14 0.53
N VAL A 61 8.23 8.15 0.19
CA VAL A 61 6.81 8.25 0.59
C VAL A 61 5.94 7.86 -0.60
N HIS A 62 5.23 6.75 -0.48
CA HIS A 62 4.28 6.26 -1.48
C HIS A 62 2.84 6.52 -1.04
N ALA A 63 1.97 6.84 -1.99
CA ALA A 63 0.55 6.85 -1.74
C ALA A 63 0.05 5.42 -1.45
N ALA A 64 -0.77 5.25 -0.42
CA ALA A 64 -1.29 3.93 -0.05
C ALA A 64 -2.02 3.19 -1.20
N SER A 65 -2.69 3.93 -2.09
CA SER A 65 -3.38 3.38 -3.26
C SER A 65 -2.47 3.01 -4.43
N GLU A 66 -1.22 3.48 -4.42
CA GLU A 66 -0.25 3.28 -5.51
C GLU A 66 0.90 2.38 -5.08
N ALA A 67 1.11 2.16 -3.78
CA ALA A 67 2.21 1.39 -3.23
C ALA A 67 2.01 -0.13 -3.43
N THR A 68 3.02 -0.79 -3.97
CA THR A 68 3.11 -2.25 -4.00
C THR A 68 4.53 -2.72 -3.73
N LYS A 69 4.67 -3.94 -3.19
CA LYS A 69 5.97 -4.60 -3.02
C LYS A 69 6.34 -5.28 -4.34
N THR A 70 7.49 -4.93 -4.93
CA THR A 70 7.90 -5.40 -6.27
C THR A 70 9.00 -6.45 -6.26
N ASP A 71 9.73 -6.56 -5.16
CA ASP A 71 10.83 -7.51 -4.97
C ASP A 71 10.73 -8.22 -3.61
N THR A 72 11.09 -9.50 -3.57
CA THR A 72 11.01 -10.28 -2.33
C THR A 72 12.04 -9.88 -1.26
N GLN A 73 13.19 -9.31 -1.65
CA GLN A 73 14.37 -9.11 -0.83
C GLN A 73 14.94 -7.69 -0.85
N ALA A 74 14.79 -6.95 -1.96
CA ALA A 74 15.37 -5.63 -2.10
C ALA A 74 14.80 -4.64 -1.06
N LEU A 75 15.66 -3.75 -0.54
CA LEU A 75 15.22 -2.74 0.45
C LEU A 75 14.31 -1.69 -0.18
N ASP A 76 14.54 -1.37 -1.46
CA ASP A 76 13.76 -0.45 -2.29
C ASP A 76 12.56 -1.15 -2.95
N THR A 77 12.00 -2.19 -2.32
CA THR A 77 10.93 -3.01 -2.91
C THR A 77 9.57 -2.33 -2.96
N PHE A 78 9.29 -1.36 -2.10
CA PHE A 78 8.02 -0.63 -2.19
C PHE A 78 8.12 0.41 -3.29
N GLN A 79 7.23 0.29 -4.27
CA GLN A 79 7.23 1.12 -5.47
C GLN A 79 5.81 1.61 -5.76
N SER A 80 5.74 2.68 -6.56
CA SER A 80 4.48 3.20 -7.11
C SER A 80 4.56 3.19 -8.65
N PRO A 81 4.33 2.04 -9.30
CA PRO A 81 4.79 1.80 -10.67
C PRO A 81 4.23 2.74 -11.74
N VAL A 82 2.99 3.23 -11.53
CA VAL A 82 2.29 4.02 -12.56
C VAL A 82 2.67 5.49 -12.51
N PHE A 83 2.74 6.09 -11.31
CA PHE A 83 2.89 7.53 -11.15
C PHE A 83 4.09 7.96 -10.29
N GLY A 84 4.86 7.00 -9.77
CA GLY A 84 6.01 7.24 -8.90
C GLY A 84 5.63 7.58 -7.45
N PRO A 85 6.61 7.85 -6.59
CA PRO A 85 6.33 8.23 -5.20
C PRO A 85 5.75 9.64 -5.08
N LEU A 86 5.19 9.96 -3.90
CA LEU A 86 4.74 11.31 -3.55
C LEU A 86 5.88 12.22 -3.14
N ALA A 87 6.84 11.67 -2.39
CA ALA A 87 7.98 12.40 -1.88
C ALA A 87 9.19 11.49 -1.67
N LEU A 88 10.35 12.13 -1.59
CA LEU A 88 11.62 11.52 -1.20
C LEU A 88 12.10 12.23 0.07
N LEU A 89 12.63 11.45 1.02
CA LEU A 89 13.31 11.99 2.17
C LEU A 89 14.76 12.27 1.81
N GLU A 90 15.18 13.50 2.06
CA GLU A 90 16.58 13.91 2.04
C GLU A 90 17.05 14.09 3.48
N LYS A 91 18.37 14.25 3.66
CA LYS A 91 19.00 14.39 4.98
C LYS A 91 18.27 15.40 5.87
N ASP A 92 17.95 16.59 5.34
CA ASP A 92 17.46 17.71 6.14
C ASP A 92 16.00 18.11 5.83
N ARG A 93 15.34 17.45 4.86
CA ARG A 93 13.98 17.82 4.43
C ARG A 93 13.25 16.68 3.73
N ILE A 94 11.96 16.89 3.47
CA ILE A 94 11.14 16.01 2.64
C ILE A 94 10.78 16.74 1.35
N CYS A 95 11.10 16.13 0.22
CA CYS A 95 10.87 16.69 -1.10
C CYS A 95 9.58 16.14 -1.70
N TRP A 96 8.45 16.79 -1.40
CA TRP A 96 7.16 16.47 -2.03
C TRP A 96 7.15 16.88 -3.51
N ARG A 97 6.89 15.92 -4.39
CA ARG A 97 6.84 16.13 -5.85
C ARG A 97 5.43 15.99 -6.41
N ARG A 98 4.56 15.26 -5.72
CA ARG A 98 3.18 15.00 -6.10
C ARG A 98 2.26 15.17 -4.90
N ARG A 99 0.99 15.49 -5.20
CA ARG A 99 -0.09 15.45 -4.21
C ARG A 99 -1.17 14.46 -4.63
N GLN A 100 -1.78 13.80 -3.66
CA GLN A 100 -2.97 12.99 -3.88
C GLN A 100 -4.20 13.89 -4.12
N THR A 101 -4.59 14.07 -5.39
CA THR A 101 -5.71 14.96 -5.78
C THR A 101 -7.05 14.24 -5.89
N ARG A 102 -7.05 12.90 -5.97
CA ARG A 102 -8.25 12.07 -6.17
C ARG A 102 -8.37 10.93 -5.16
N ARG A 103 -8.14 11.23 -3.87
CA ARG A 103 -8.30 10.24 -2.81
C ARG A 103 -9.75 9.76 -2.74
N ARG A 104 -9.96 8.45 -2.84
CA ARG A 104 -11.27 7.83 -2.69
C ARG A 104 -11.46 7.43 -1.24
N THR A 105 -12.62 7.75 -0.67
CA THR A 105 -13.05 7.18 0.61
C THR A 105 -14.34 6.41 0.42
N VAL A 106 -14.51 5.32 1.17
CA VAL A 106 -15.68 4.46 1.15
C VAL A 106 -16.42 4.60 2.48
N ARG A 107 -17.74 4.76 2.40
CA ARG A 107 -18.62 4.79 3.56
C ARG A 107 -19.18 3.40 3.85
N GLY A 108 -19.47 3.16 5.12
CA GLY A 108 -19.93 1.87 5.63
C GLY A 108 -19.32 1.63 7.01
N GLU A 109 -20.04 0.94 7.88
CA GLU A 109 -19.54 0.55 9.20
C GLU A 109 -18.86 -0.81 9.13
N THR A 110 -19.43 -1.71 8.32
CA THR A 110 -18.92 -3.07 8.10
C THR A 110 -18.20 -3.19 6.75
N PHE A 111 -17.55 -4.34 6.56
CA PHE A 111 -17.04 -4.82 5.29
C PHE A 111 -17.46 -6.27 5.14
N GLU A 112 -17.61 -6.74 3.89
CA GLU A 112 -17.85 -8.15 3.61
C GLU A 112 -16.48 -8.86 3.53
N PRO A 113 -16.17 -9.81 4.44
CA PRO A 113 -14.89 -10.50 4.46
C PRO A 113 -14.80 -11.62 3.41
N ARG A 114 -15.92 -12.12 2.87
CA ARG A 114 -15.92 -13.26 1.93
C ARG A 114 -15.70 -12.79 0.49
N VAL A 115 -14.53 -12.22 0.23
CA VAL A 115 -14.11 -11.82 -1.11
C VAL A 115 -12.88 -12.64 -1.50
N ASP A 116 -13.02 -13.48 -2.52
CA ASP A 116 -11.95 -14.38 -2.97
C ASP A 116 -11.17 -13.76 -4.13
N LEU A 117 -9.85 -13.99 -4.17
CA LEU A 117 -8.94 -13.53 -5.23
C LEU A 117 -8.48 -14.73 -6.06
N PHE A 118 -8.60 -14.62 -7.38
CA PHE A 118 -8.13 -15.63 -8.33
C PHE A 118 -7.14 -15.03 -9.33
N THR A 119 -5.93 -15.56 -9.35
CA THR A 119 -4.94 -15.27 -10.39
C THR A 119 -5.13 -16.21 -11.57
N MET A 120 -5.38 -15.62 -12.74
CA MET A 120 -5.62 -16.37 -13.98
C MET A 120 -4.31 -16.79 -14.63
N TYR A 121 -4.31 -17.97 -15.23
CA TYR A 121 -3.20 -18.52 -15.99
C TYR A 121 -3.72 -19.47 -17.08
N ALA A 122 -2.85 -19.85 -18.02
CA ALA A 122 -3.21 -20.80 -19.07
C ALA A 122 -3.56 -22.17 -18.46
N GLY A 123 -4.80 -22.63 -18.67
CA GLY A 123 -5.30 -23.87 -18.08
C GLY A 123 -5.88 -23.72 -16.66
N PHE A 124 -6.22 -22.49 -16.24
CA PHE A 124 -6.96 -22.24 -15.01
C PHE A 124 -8.21 -23.14 -14.92
N ASP A 125 -8.41 -23.79 -13.78
CA ASP A 125 -9.54 -24.67 -13.54
C ASP A 125 -10.77 -23.87 -13.08
N PRO A 126 -11.82 -23.72 -13.92
CA PRO A 126 -13.00 -22.93 -13.58
C PRO A 126 -13.77 -23.50 -12.37
N ARG A 127 -13.58 -24.79 -12.03
CA ARG A 127 -14.23 -25.41 -10.86
C ARG A 127 -13.84 -24.75 -9.54
N LEU A 128 -12.70 -24.07 -9.49
CA LEU A 128 -12.30 -23.30 -8.30
C LEU A 128 -13.22 -22.10 -8.05
N ILE A 129 -13.69 -21.44 -9.11
CA ILE A 129 -14.67 -20.35 -9.00
C ILE A 129 -16.02 -20.91 -8.55
N ASP A 130 -16.47 -22.00 -9.19
CA ASP A 130 -17.73 -22.66 -8.82
C ASP A 130 -17.71 -23.08 -7.35
N TYR A 131 -16.59 -23.63 -6.87
CA TYR A 131 -16.40 -24.01 -5.49
C TYR A 131 -16.45 -22.80 -4.55
N ALA A 132 -15.77 -21.69 -4.88
CA ALA A 132 -15.82 -20.47 -4.07
C ALA A 132 -17.25 -19.93 -3.94
N VAL A 133 -17.99 -19.87 -5.05
CA VAL A 133 -19.39 -19.46 -5.07
C VAL A 133 -20.25 -20.40 -4.22
N ALA A 134 -20.10 -21.71 -4.40
CA ALA A 134 -20.82 -22.72 -3.61
C ALA A 134 -20.46 -22.66 -2.11
N SER A 135 -19.24 -22.27 -1.78
CA SER A 135 -18.74 -22.08 -0.40
C SER A 135 -19.16 -20.76 0.23
N GLY A 136 -19.90 -19.92 -0.51
CA GLY A 136 -20.50 -18.69 0.01
C GLY A 136 -19.67 -17.43 -0.18
N ALA A 137 -18.76 -17.41 -1.16
CA ALA A 137 -18.13 -16.18 -1.62
C ALA A 137 -19.19 -15.10 -1.93
N ARG A 138 -18.88 -13.85 -1.57
CA ARG A 138 -19.76 -12.68 -1.73
C ARG A 138 -19.20 -11.65 -2.70
N GLY A 139 -17.94 -11.79 -3.09
CA GLY A 139 -17.30 -11.07 -4.16
C GLY A 139 -16.13 -11.88 -4.70
N LEU A 140 -15.78 -11.65 -5.96
CA LEU A 140 -14.63 -12.27 -6.62
C LEU A 140 -13.76 -11.17 -7.21
N VAL A 141 -12.47 -11.20 -6.92
CA VAL A 141 -11.45 -10.40 -7.59
C VAL A 141 -10.71 -11.33 -8.54
N ILE A 142 -10.72 -10.98 -9.82
CA ILE A 142 -10.01 -11.73 -10.85
C ILE A 142 -8.78 -10.93 -11.24
N GLU A 143 -7.61 -11.45 -10.92
CA GLU A 143 -6.33 -10.99 -11.49
C GLU A 143 -6.18 -11.71 -12.83
N GLY A 144 -6.74 -11.12 -13.89
CA GLY A 144 -6.71 -11.70 -15.22
C GLY A 144 -5.40 -11.42 -15.95
N THR A 145 -5.43 -11.68 -17.26
CA THR A 145 -4.24 -11.56 -18.11
C THR A 145 -4.34 -10.31 -19.00
N GLY A 146 -3.22 -9.63 -19.22
CA GLY A 146 -3.17 -8.45 -20.08
C GLY A 146 -3.94 -7.25 -19.51
N ARG A 147 -5.14 -6.97 -20.04
CA ARG A 147 -5.91 -5.74 -19.75
C ARG A 147 -7.06 -5.94 -18.75
N GLY A 148 -7.14 -7.08 -18.09
CA GLY A 148 -8.17 -7.35 -17.09
C GLY A 148 -8.23 -8.81 -16.74
#